data_AF-A0A834RIP8-F1
#
_entry.id   AF-A0A834RIP8-F1
#
_cell.length_a   1.000
_cell.length_b   1.000
_cell.length_c   1.000
_cell.angle_alpha   90.00
_cell.angle_beta   90.00
_cell.angle_gamma   90.00
#
_symmetry.space_group_name_H-M   'P 1'
#
loop_
_entity.id
_entity.type
_entity.pdbx_description
1 polymer ?
#
loop_
_entity_poly.entity_id
_entity_poly.type
_entity_poly.pdbx_seq_one_letter_code
_entity_poly.pdbx_strand_id
1 'polypeptide(L)'
;MGKITTQLVITASERRARPKAVQPGGREWVTFIAGINAAGWSIPPFLIFTSQHHLSARYEEAGIPRDRAIAVSDNGWTNNELGVAWLKYFDAHTKTRVVGTRRLLIFDGHESHNSFAFQELCKESNIYTLCMPPYSSHLLQPLDVGCFSPLKRVYSREVESLIRHHINYVTKLEFLPAFKTAFDRSFTPANICSAFRGAGLIPLQLDVVLSKLDVKLRTPTPPAVLAETLWQACTPSNVRELEVQSTLISNRVRRHKSSSPASIIAAISQLKRGAEVMMLSAELMRDRIASLEKANEAAIKRRQRKKKRIQKRGVLTKGAGEDIIAQYETDEQIACEERQGGERSGVSRPEKSTNKTTNI
;
A
#
# COMPACT_ATOMS: atom_id res chain seq x y z
N MET A 1 29.69 4.13 1.05
CA MET A 1 30.16 4.77 2.28
C MET A 1 29.93 6.26 2.14
N GLY A 2 29.06 6.84 2.96
CA GLY A 2 28.69 8.26 2.91
C GLY A 2 27.82 8.56 4.13
N LYS A 3 28.44 9.05 5.21
CA LYS A 3 27.74 9.55 6.40
C LYS A 3 27.19 10.93 6.06
N ILE A 4 25.89 11.16 6.28
CA ILE A 4 25.31 12.50 6.28
C ILE A 4 25.04 12.83 7.75
N THR A 5 25.79 13.79 8.27
CA THR A 5 25.70 14.35 9.61
C THR A 5 24.54 15.35 9.71
N THR A 6 23.98 15.45 10.91
CA THR A 6 22.89 16.35 11.30
C THR A 6 23.33 17.81 11.32
N GLN A 7 22.48 18.69 10.76
CA GLN A 7 22.42 20.16 10.85
C GLN A 7 22.75 20.91 9.55
N LEU A 8 21.73 21.04 8.69
CA LEU A 8 21.48 22.28 7.94
C LEU A 8 20.00 22.31 7.53
N VAL A 9 19.18 23.13 8.18
CA VAL A 9 17.84 23.46 7.69
C VAL A 9 17.97 24.74 6.86
N ILE A 10 18.09 24.60 5.54
CA ILE A 10 17.95 25.73 4.62
C ILE A 10 16.45 25.96 4.40
N THR A 11 15.85 26.89 5.13
CA THR A 11 14.53 27.43 4.80
C THR A 11 14.68 28.44 3.65
N ALA A 12 14.71 27.94 2.42
CA ALA A 12 14.35 28.76 1.25
C ALA A 12 12.82 28.83 1.17
N SER A 13 12.26 30.05 1.14
CA SER A 13 10.83 30.36 0.99
C SER A 13 10.28 29.95 -0.38
N GLU A 14 11.15 29.75 -1.37
CA GLU A 14 10.78 29.30 -2.72
C GLU A 14 11.06 27.80 -2.88
N ARG A 15 10.03 26.97 -2.71
CA ARG A 15 10.08 25.56 -3.10
C ARG A 15 8.91 25.23 -4.02
N ARG A 16 9.22 24.82 -5.26
CA ARG A 16 8.25 24.32 -6.27
C ARG A 16 7.54 23.01 -5.86
N ALA A 17 8.01 22.32 -4.83
CA ALA A 17 7.42 21.09 -4.35
C ALA A 17 7.18 21.16 -2.83
N ARG A 18 6.03 20.66 -2.39
CA ARG A 18 5.75 20.46 -0.97
C ARG A 18 6.85 19.57 -0.37
N PRO A 19 7.59 20.01 0.67
CA PRO A 19 8.60 19.17 1.29
C PRO A 19 7.94 17.90 1.82
N LYS A 20 8.39 16.74 1.33
CA LYS A 20 7.98 15.46 1.89
C LYS A 20 8.70 15.26 3.22
N ALA A 21 7.95 14.92 4.26
CA ALA A 21 8.54 14.52 5.53
C ALA A 21 9.47 13.31 5.29
N VAL A 22 10.77 13.48 5.56
CA VAL A 22 11.72 12.38 5.48
C VAL A 22 11.60 11.59 6.77
N GLN A 23 11.20 10.32 6.69
CA GLN A 23 11.18 9.45 7.87
C GLN A 23 12.62 9.10 8.29
N PRO A 24 13.03 9.38 9.54
CA PRO A 24 14.25 8.85 10.12
C PRO A 24 14.05 7.36 10.46
N GLY A 25 14.97 6.48 10.03
CA GLY A 25 14.94 5.05 10.36
C GLY A 25 15.59 4.14 9.31
N GLY A 26 15.78 2.88 9.67
CA GLY A 26 16.21 1.83 8.74
C GLY A 26 15.14 1.60 7.66
N ARG A 27 15.56 1.51 6.39
CA ARG A 27 14.67 1.22 5.26
C ARG A 27 14.77 -0.26 4.92
N GLU A 28 13.65 -0.96 5.02
CA GLU A 28 13.49 -2.29 4.42
C GLU A 28 12.79 -2.14 3.06
N TRP A 29 13.15 -3.01 2.12
CA TRP A 29 12.55 -3.03 0.79
C TRP A 29 11.62 -4.24 0.66
N VAL A 30 10.54 -4.05 -0.10
CA VAL A 30 9.71 -5.15 -0.62
C VAL A 30 9.70 -4.99 -2.13
N THR A 31 10.12 -6.03 -2.83
CA THR A 31 10.11 -6.05 -4.30
C THR A 31 8.75 -6.55 -4.75
N PHE A 32 8.22 -6.02 -5.85
CA PHE A 32 7.06 -6.61 -6.50
C PHE A 32 7.31 -6.73 -8.00
N ILE A 33 6.75 -7.78 -8.59
CA ILE A 33 6.75 -7.98 -10.04
C ILE A 33 5.30 -7.86 -10.52
N ALA A 34 5.06 -6.94 -11.44
CA ALA A 34 3.74 -6.69 -12.03
C ALA A 34 3.70 -7.15 -13.49
N GLY A 35 2.52 -7.55 -13.95
CA GLY A 35 2.27 -7.84 -15.36
C GLY A 35 1.00 -7.13 -15.81
N ILE A 36 1.07 -6.51 -16.99
CA ILE A 36 -0.04 -5.78 -17.62
C ILE A 36 -0.16 -6.15 -19.09
N ASN A 37 -1.33 -5.95 -19.70
CA ASN A 37 -1.53 -6.15 -21.13
C ASN A 37 -2.13 -4.92 -21.83
N ALA A 38 -2.07 -4.92 -23.16
CA ALA A 38 -2.55 -3.83 -23.99
C ALA A 38 -4.06 -3.57 -23.91
N ALA A 39 -4.84 -4.55 -23.46
CA ALA A 39 -6.28 -4.42 -23.26
C ALA A 39 -6.63 -3.75 -21.91
N GLY A 40 -5.64 -3.30 -21.12
CA GLY A 40 -5.86 -2.60 -19.87
C GLY A 40 -5.93 -3.48 -18.63
N TRP A 41 -5.53 -4.75 -18.72
CA TRP A 41 -5.61 -5.69 -17.61
C TRP A 41 -4.28 -5.76 -16.86
N SER A 42 -4.34 -5.99 -15.55
CA SER A 42 -3.19 -6.36 -14.73
C SER A 42 -3.39 -7.73 -14.09
N ILE A 43 -2.31 -8.50 -13.95
CA ILE A 43 -2.29 -9.65 -13.05
C ILE A 43 -2.08 -9.20 -11.60
N PRO A 44 -2.61 -9.93 -10.62
CA PRO A 44 -2.22 -9.83 -9.22
C PRO A 44 -0.70 -9.67 -8.99
N PRO A 45 -0.17 -8.56 -8.43
CA PRO A 45 1.28 -8.36 -8.23
C PRO A 45 1.92 -9.43 -7.36
N PHE A 46 3.07 -9.92 -7.80
CA PHE A 46 3.87 -10.93 -7.11
C PHE A 46 4.82 -10.24 -6.13
N LEU A 47 4.65 -10.45 -4.83
CA LEU A 47 5.43 -9.75 -3.79
C LEU A 47 6.62 -10.59 -3.33
N ILE A 48 7.78 -9.98 -3.13
CA ILE A 48 8.99 -10.61 -2.62
C ILE A 48 9.46 -9.86 -1.38
N PHE A 49 9.42 -10.52 -0.23
CA PHE A 49 9.89 -9.96 1.03
C PHE A 49 11.32 -10.44 1.35
N THR A 50 12.15 -9.53 1.87
CA THR A 50 13.44 -9.89 2.47
C THR A 50 13.21 -10.75 3.73
N SER A 51 13.37 -12.07 3.60
CA SER A 51 13.18 -13.06 4.66
C SER A 51 13.61 -14.46 4.20
N GLN A 52 14.00 -15.31 5.14
CA GLN A 52 14.19 -16.75 4.90
C GLN A 52 12.89 -17.56 5.05
N HIS A 53 11.92 -17.02 5.78
CA HIS A 53 10.71 -17.73 6.16
C HIS A 53 9.46 -16.90 5.86
N HIS A 54 8.40 -17.63 5.51
CA HIS A 54 7.04 -17.13 5.53
C HIS A 54 6.56 -17.05 6.97
N LEU A 55 6.01 -15.89 7.35
CA LEU A 55 5.47 -15.64 8.69
C LEU A 55 3.96 -15.57 8.62
N SER A 56 3.26 -16.30 9.51
CA SER A 56 1.80 -16.41 9.55
C SER A 56 1.08 -15.05 9.48
N ALA A 57 1.55 -14.07 10.26
CA ALA A 57 0.98 -12.73 10.33
C ALA A 57 0.82 -12.00 8.96
N ARG A 58 1.61 -12.38 7.94
CA ARG A 58 1.52 -11.81 6.57
C ARG A 58 0.32 -12.32 5.77
N TYR A 59 -0.24 -13.46 6.17
CA TYR A 59 -1.34 -14.16 5.51
C TYR A 59 -2.70 -13.85 6.14
N GLU A 60 -2.69 -13.34 7.38
CA GLU A 60 -3.88 -12.97 8.15
C GLU A 60 -4.46 -11.59 7.77
N GLU A 61 -3.84 -10.85 6.85
CA GLU A 61 -4.35 -9.53 6.45
C GLU A 61 -5.61 -9.64 5.59
N ALA A 62 -6.72 -9.13 6.12
CA ALA A 62 -8.00 -9.08 5.44
C ALA A 62 -7.92 -8.23 4.16
N GLY A 63 -8.71 -8.61 3.16
CA GLY A 63 -8.81 -7.87 1.89
C GLY A 63 -7.69 -8.14 0.90
N ILE A 64 -6.56 -8.75 1.27
CA ILE A 64 -5.63 -9.27 0.27
C ILE A 64 -6.29 -10.49 -0.44
N PRO A 65 -6.31 -10.55 -1.78
CA PRO A 65 -6.88 -11.69 -2.51
C PRO A 65 -6.17 -13.02 -2.22
N ARG A 66 -6.91 -14.14 -2.18
CA ARG A 66 -6.36 -15.48 -1.90
C ARG A 66 -5.35 -15.94 -2.95
N ASP A 67 -5.50 -15.50 -4.19
CA ASP A 67 -4.61 -15.83 -5.31
C ASP A 67 -3.27 -15.06 -5.27
N ARG A 68 -3.10 -14.10 -4.36
CA ARG A 68 -1.90 -13.26 -4.29
C ARG A 68 -0.66 -14.08 -3.97
N ALA A 69 0.33 -14.10 -4.86
CA ALA A 69 1.62 -14.70 -4.58
C ALA A 69 2.49 -13.83 -3.68
N ILE A 70 2.99 -14.43 -2.61
CA ILE A 70 4.00 -13.90 -1.70
C ILE A 70 5.20 -14.84 -1.74
N ALA A 71 6.36 -14.29 -2.06
CA ALA A 71 7.63 -14.97 -2.06
C ALA A 71 8.56 -14.36 -1.01
N VAL A 72 9.59 -15.11 -0.65
CA VAL A 72 10.65 -14.64 0.25
C VAL A 72 12.02 -14.93 -0.34
N SER A 73 12.94 -13.99 -0.18
CA SER A 73 14.36 -14.17 -0.51
C SER A 73 15.25 -13.52 0.53
N ASP A 74 16.47 -14.01 0.66
CA ASP A 74 17.41 -13.58 1.71
C ASP A 74 17.74 -12.08 1.62
N ASN A 75 17.75 -11.52 0.42
CA ASN A 75 18.05 -10.12 0.14
C ASN A 75 16.84 -9.30 -0.35
N GLY A 76 15.66 -9.92 -0.54
CA GLY A 76 14.45 -9.27 -1.06
C GLY A 76 14.44 -9.02 -2.56
N TRP A 77 15.48 -9.46 -3.28
CA TRP A 77 15.57 -9.34 -4.73
C TRP A 77 15.02 -10.60 -5.41
N THR A 78 14.73 -10.46 -6.71
CA THR A 78 14.44 -11.60 -7.59
C THR A 78 15.71 -12.39 -7.88
N ASN A 79 15.56 -13.64 -8.29
CA ASN A 79 16.61 -14.53 -8.76
C ASN A 79 16.04 -15.48 -9.83
N ASN A 80 16.84 -16.39 -10.38
CA ASN A 80 16.40 -17.29 -11.44
C ASN A 80 15.23 -18.19 -11.01
N GLU A 81 15.27 -18.73 -9.77
CA GLU A 81 14.20 -19.57 -9.23
C GLU A 81 12.88 -18.81 -9.08
N LEU A 82 12.93 -17.59 -8.52
CA LEU A 82 11.78 -16.71 -8.37
C LEU A 82 11.27 -16.19 -9.72
N GLY A 83 12.16 -15.98 -10.69
CA GLY A 83 11.82 -15.64 -12.07
C GLY A 83 10.97 -16.73 -12.72
N VAL A 84 11.39 -17.99 -12.60
CA VAL A 84 10.60 -19.14 -13.09
C VAL A 84 9.28 -19.28 -12.33
N ALA A 85 9.29 -19.10 -11.00
CA ALA A 85 8.07 -19.16 -10.20
C ALA A 85 7.07 -18.05 -10.58
N TRP A 86 7.57 -16.84 -10.85
CA TRP A 86 6.76 -15.74 -11.37
C TRP A 86 6.22 -16.07 -12.77
N LEU A 87 6.98 -16.72 -13.65
CA LEU A 87 6.52 -17.11 -14.98
C LEU A 87 5.37 -18.14 -14.93
N LYS A 88 5.47 -19.14 -14.03
CA LYS A 88 4.36 -20.08 -13.77
C LYS A 88 3.10 -19.35 -13.30
N TYR A 89 3.29 -18.39 -12.41
CA TYR A 89 2.21 -17.54 -11.92
C TYR A 89 1.62 -16.64 -13.01
N PHE A 90 2.45 -16.05 -13.87
CA PHE A 90 2.04 -15.29 -15.03
C PHE A 90 1.22 -16.15 -16.01
N ASP A 91 1.68 -17.37 -16.30
CA ASP A 91 0.97 -18.31 -17.17
C ASP A 91 -0.43 -18.60 -16.63
N ALA A 92 -0.53 -19.00 -15.35
CA ALA A 92 -1.79 -19.31 -14.69
C ALA A 92 -2.82 -18.17 -14.77
N HIS A 93 -2.38 -16.91 -14.66
CA HIS A 93 -3.26 -15.73 -14.68
C HIS A 93 -3.58 -15.20 -16.09
N THR A 94 -2.88 -15.66 -17.12
CA THR A 94 -3.03 -15.13 -18.48
C THR A 94 -3.51 -16.16 -19.49
N LYS A 95 -3.35 -17.47 -19.22
CA LYS A 95 -3.69 -18.56 -20.14
C LYS A 95 -5.16 -18.56 -20.55
N THR A 96 -6.08 -18.27 -19.63
CA THR A 96 -7.53 -18.19 -19.90
C THR A 96 -7.94 -16.94 -20.68
N ARG A 97 -7.01 -16.00 -20.89
CA ARG A 97 -7.25 -14.69 -21.53
C ARG A 97 -6.56 -14.56 -22.87
N VAL A 98 -6.02 -15.66 -23.39
CA VAL A 98 -5.35 -15.70 -24.68
C VAL A 98 -6.36 -15.45 -25.80
N VAL A 99 -6.00 -14.55 -26.71
CA VAL A 99 -6.67 -14.41 -28.01
C VAL A 99 -5.74 -15.04 -29.05
N GLY A 100 -6.21 -16.10 -29.73
CA GLY A 100 -5.39 -16.90 -30.65
C GLY A 100 -4.62 -18.01 -29.93
N THR A 101 -3.36 -18.23 -30.30
CA THR A 101 -2.55 -19.36 -29.81
C THR A 101 -1.33 -18.97 -28.98
N ARG A 102 -0.93 -17.69 -29.01
CA ARG A 102 0.37 -17.24 -28.52
C ARG A 102 0.25 -15.98 -27.67
N ARG A 103 1.17 -15.81 -26.72
CA ARG A 103 1.35 -14.59 -25.92
C ARG A 103 2.73 -14.01 -26.17
N LEU A 104 2.82 -12.67 -26.22
CA LEU A 104 4.08 -11.96 -26.24
C LEU A 104 4.35 -11.38 -24.85
N LEU A 105 5.48 -11.75 -24.25
CA LEU A 105 5.98 -11.21 -22.99
C LEU A 105 7.14 -10.25 -23.28
N ILE A 106 6.92 -8.97 -22.96
CA ILE A 106 7.92 -7.90 -23.11
C ILE A 106 8.49 -7.57 -21.73
N PHE A 107 9.81 -7.57 -21.59
CA PHE A 107 10.49 -7.36 -20.31
C PHE A 107 11.87 -6.71 -20.52
N ASP A 108 12.48 -6.26 -19.42
CA ASP A 108 13.82 -5.67 -19.42
C ASP A 108 14.92 -6.74 -19.49
N GLY A 109 16.16 -6.34 -19.76
CA GLY A 109 17.30 -7.26 -19.86
C GLY A 109 17.80 -7.82 -18.53
N HIS A 110 16.97 -7.93 -17.49
CA HIS A 110 17.42 -8.42 -16.19
C HIS A 110 17.76 -9.93 -16.23
N GLU A 111 18.86 -10.32 -15.58
CA GLU A 111 19.44 -11.67 -15.66
C GLU A 111 18.45 -12.78 -15.23
N SER A 112 17.54 -12.49 -14.30
CA SER A 112 16.53 -13.42 -13.82
C SER A 112 15.59 -13.98 -14.89
N HIS A 113 15.49 -13.29 -16.04
CA HIS A 113 14.65 -13.70 -17.17
C HIS A 113 15.44 -14.46 -18.27
N ASN A 114 16.75 -14.64 -18.08
CA ASN A 114 17.63 -15.24 -19.09
C ASN A 114 18.11 -16.65 -18.74
N SER A 115 17.49 -17.31 -17.76
CA SER A 115 17.83 -18.69 -17.43
C SER A 115 17.23 -19.69 -18.44
N PHE A 116 17.91 -20.82 -18.66
CA PHE A 116 17.44 -21.89 -19.55
C PHE A 116 16.03 -22.37 -19.16
N ALA A 117 15.80 -22.62 -17.87
CA ALA A 117 14.50 -23.06 -17.35
C ALA A 117 13.38 -22.03 -17.61
N PHE A 118 13.69 -20.74 -17.60
CA PHE A 118 12.72 -19.70 -17.93
C PHE A 118 12.36 -19.74 -19.43
N GLN A 119 13.36 -19.89 -20.30
CA GLN A 119 13.14 -19.98 -21.74
C GLN A 119 12.40 -21.26 -22.15
N GLU A 120 12.71 -22.39 -21.52
CA GLU A 120 12.04 -23.67 -21.74
C GLU A 120 10.56 -23.59 -21.37
N LEU A 121 10.24 -23.08 -20.18
CA LEU A 121 8.86 -22.89 -19.74
C LEU A 121 8.07 -21.93 -20.65
N CYS A 122 8.72 -20.87 -21.16
CA CYS A 122 8.11 -19.99 -22.16
C CYS A 122 7.73 -20.75 -23.44
N LYS A 123 8.62 -21.62 -23.95
CA LYS A 123 8.35 -22.45 -25.14
C LYS A 123 7.19 -23.41 -24.89
N GLU A 124 7.21 -24.14 -23.78
CA GLU A 124 6.13 -25.07 -23.39
C GLU A 124 4.77 -24.37 -23.25
N SER A 125 4.78 -23.12 -22.79
CA SER A 125 3.57 -22.33 -22.54
C SER A 125 3.10 -21.49 -23.74
N ASN A 126 3.75 -21.62 -24.92
CA ASN A 126 3.50 -20.77 -26.10
C ASN A 126 3.62 -19.25 -25.81
N ILE A 127 4.63 -18.87 -25.02
CA ILE A 127 4.98 -17.50 -24.68
C ILE A 127 6.25 -17.10 -25.43
N TYR A 128 6.14 -16.12 -26.33
CA TYR A 128 7.29 -15.50 -26.97
C TYR A 128 7.83 -14.39 -26.10
N THR A 129 9.15 -14.35 -25.96
CA THR A 129 9.86 -13.34 -25.19
C THR A 129 10.41 -12.26 -26.11
N LEU A 130 10.25 -10.99 -25.72
CA LEU A 130 10.91 -9.85 -26.34
C LEU A 130 11.62 -9.03 -25.26
N CYS A 131 12.95 -9.12 -25.27
CA CYS A 131 13.80 -8.34 -24.38
C CYS A 131 14.02 -6.94 -24.96
N MET A 132 13.81 -5.90 -24.15
CA MET A 132 14.05 -4.52 -24.56
C MET A 132 15.56 -4.20 -24.61
N PRO A 133 15.99 -3.26 -25.49
CA PRO A 133 17.36 -2.77 -25.48
C PRO A 133 17.79 -2.23 -24.09
N PRO A 134 19.07 -2.35 -23.72
CA PRO A 134 19.58 -1.77 -22.47
C PRO A 134 19.23 -0.28 -22.33
N TYR A 135 18.98 0.16 -21.10
CA TYR A 135 18.69 1.56 -20.73
C TYR A 135 17.44 2.17 -21.39
N SER A 136 16.57 1.37 -22.02
CA SER A 136 15.39 1.86 -22.73
C SER A 136 14.06 1.74 -21.97
N SER A 137 14.05 1.21 -20.73
CA SER A 137 12.83 0.98 -19.95
C SER A 137 11.94 2.22 -19.82
N HIS A 138 12.55 3.39 -19.54
CA HIS A 138 11.85 4.67 -19.42
C HIS A 138 11.14 5.13 -20.72
N LEU A 139 11.43 4.49 -21.86
CA LEU A 139 10.83 4.78 -23.16
C LEU A 139 9.88 3.68 -23.62
N LEU A 140 10.30 2.41 -23.49
CA LEU A 140 9.65 1.27 -24.13
C LEU A 140 8.85 0.40 -23.15
N GLN A 141 9.08 0.49 -21.84
CA GLN A 141 8.43 -0.35 -20.85
C GLN A 141 7.13 0.33 -20.36
N PRO A 142 5.93 -0.21 -20.68
CA PRO A 142 4.68 0.43 -20.29
C PRO A 142 4.56 0.66 -18.78
N LEU A 143 5.06 -0.29 -17.98
CA LEU A 143 5.05 -0.19 -16.52
C LEU A 143 5.79 1.07 -16.02
N ASP A 144 6.97 1.37 -16.55
CA ASP A 144 7.75 2.56 -16.21
C ASP A 144 7.17 3.83 -16.80
N VAL A 145 6.70 3.77 -18.05
CA VAL A 145 6.16 4.92 -18.78
C VAL A 145 4.88 5.46 -18.12
N GLY A 146 3.99 4.60 -17.62
CA GLY A 146 2.66 5.06 -17.17
C GLY A 146 2.09 4.45 -15.90
N CYS A 147 2.62 3.36 -15.33
CA CYS A 147 2.01 2.71 -14.16
C CYS A 147 2.75 3.03 -12.85
N PHE A 148 4.08 2.95 -12.84
CA PHE A 148 4.86 3.07 -11.61
C PHE A 148 4.89 4.49 -11.02
N SER A 149 4.84 5.54 -11.85
CA SER A 149 4.76 6.92 -11.36
C SER A 149 3.45 7.19 -10.60
N PRO A 150 2.25 6.88 -11.17
CA PRO A 150 1.00 6.91 -10.42
C PRO A 150 1.02 6.07 -9.14
N LEU A 151 1.55 4.84 -9.20
CA LEU A 151 1.67 3.97 -8.02
C LEU A 151 2.48 4.64 -6.91
N LYS A 152 3.69 5.15 -7.22
CA LYS A 152 4.56 5.85 -6.25
C LYS A 152 3.85 7.04 -5.61
N ARG A 153 3.06 7.78 -6.39
CA ARG A 153 2.28 8.93 -5.91
C ARG A 153 1.17 8.51 -4.97
N VAL A 154 0.37 7.51 -5.33
CA VAL A 154 -0.73 7.03 -4.46
C VAL A 154 -0.16 6.39 -3.20
N TYR A 155 0.87 5.54 -3.31
CA TYR A 155 1.51 4.93 -2.16
C TYR A 155 2.11 5.99 -1.21
N SER A 156 2.71 7.06 -1.73
CA SER A 156 3.17 8.19 -0.90
C SER A 156 2.02 8.79 -0.08
N ARG A 157 0.82 8.93 -0.66
CA ARG A 157 -0.37 9.44 0.04
C ARG A 157 -0.89 8.47 1.10
N GLU A 158 -0.82 7.16 0.84
CA GLU A 158 -1.17 6.14 1.83
C GLU A 158 -0.21 6.20 3.03
N VAL A 159 1.09 6.35 2.79
CA VAL A 159 2.09 6.56 3.86
C VAL A 159 1.85 7.86 4.62
N GLU A 160 1.57 8.97 3.94
CA GLU A 160 1.18 10.24 4.58
C GLU A 160 -0.09 10.10 5.42
N SER A 161 -1.05 9.26 4.98
CA SER A 161 -2.23 8.93 5.77
C SER A 161 -1.85 8.19 7.04
N LEU A 162 -1.04 7.13 6.96
CA LEU A 162 -0.57 6.37 8.13
C LEU A 162 0.12 7.27 9.15
N ILE A 163 0.98 8.20 8.69
CA ILE A 163 1.65 9.18 9.56
C ILE A 163 0.63 10.07 10.27
N ARG A 164 -0.39 10.56 9.53
CA ARG A 164 -1.50 11.31 10.15
C ARG A 164 -2.17 10.46 11.23
N HIS A 165 -2.30 9.15 11.05
CA HIS A 165 -2.86 8.25 12.07
C HIS A 165 -1.88 7.84 13.18
N HIS A 166 -0.78 8.57 13.38
CA HIS A 166 0.27 8.28 14.36
C HIS A 166 0.99 6.94 14.15
N ILE A 167 0.87 6.35 12.95
CA ILE A 167 1.63 5.19 12.53
C ILE A 167 2.90 5.69 11.82
N ASN A 168 3.92 5.99 12.64
CA ASN A 168 5.16 6.60 12.16
C ASN A 168 6.16 5.60 11.56
N TYR A 169 5.95 4.30 11.77
CA TYR A 169 6.77 3.23 11.22
C TYR A 169 5.90 2.25 10.44
N VAL A 170 6.15 2.13 9.14
CA VAL A 170 5.43 1.21 8.25
C VAL A 170 6.15 -0.13 8.26
N THR A 171 5.62 -1.12 9.00
CA THR A 171 6.14 -2.48 8.93
C THR A 171 5.68 -3.16 7.64
N LYS A 172 6.22 -4.36 7.36
CA LYS A 172 5.73 -5.24 6.28
C LYS A 172 4.22 -5.54 6.37
N LEU A 173 3.63 -5.47 7.57
CA LEU A 173 2.19 -5.69 7.76
C LEU A 173 1.36 -4.44 7.41
N GLU A 174 1.83 -3.23 7.72
CA GLU A 174 1.17 -1.99 7.26
C GLU A 174 1.41 -1.74 5.76
N PHE A 175 2.54 -2.21 5.23
CA PHE A 175 2.84 -2.14 3.79
C PHE A 175 1.77 -2.84 2.95
N LEU A 176 1.34 -4.05 3.32
CA LEU A 176 0.40 -4.86 2.53
C LEU A 176 -0.91 -4.12 2.16
N PRO A 177 -1.69 -3.59 3.12
CA PRO A 177 -2.93 -2.88 2.80
C PRO A 177 -2.69 -1.54 2.10
N ALA A 178 -1.62 -0.81 2.46
CA ALA A 178 -1.26 0.45 1.80
C ALA A 178 -0.87 0.23 0.33
N PHE A 179 -0.04 -0.79 0.07
CA PHE A 179 0.37 -1.19 -1.27
C PHE A 179 -0.82 -1.69 -2.09
N LYS A 180 -1.69 -2.53 -1.53
CA LYS A 180 -2.91 -2.98 -2.21
C LYS A 180 -3.74 -1.77 -2.66
N THR A 181 -4.02 -0.85 -1.75
CA THR A 181 -4.82 0.35 -2.04
C THR A 181 -4.15 1.20 -3.14
N ALA A 182 -2.83 1.36 -3.07
CA ALA A 182 -2.08 2.08 -4.09
C ALA A 182 -2.10 1.37 -5.45
N PHE A 183 -1.95 0.05 -5.47
CA PHE A 183 -1.97 -0.76 -6.68
C PHE A 183 -3.34 -0.67 -7.37
N ASP A 184 -4.43 -0.92 -6.64
CA ASP A 184 -5.79 -0.90 -7.20
C ASP A 184 -6.17 0.48 -7.75
N ARG A 185 -5.71 1.57 -7.11
CA ARG A 185 -5.96 2.94 -7.56
C ARG A 185 -5.08 3.38 -8.74
N SER A 186 -3.97 2.70 -9.01
CA SER A 186 -2.99 3.12 -10.02
C SER A 186 -2.96 2.22 -11.25
N PHE A 187 -3.18 0.92 -11.10
CA PHE A 187 -3.23 -0.06 -12.20
C PHE A 187 -4.64 -0.13 -12.80
N THR A 188 -5.18 1.02 -13.19
CA THR A 188 -6.48 1.11 -13.85
C THR A 188 -6.37 0.80 -15.34
N PRO A 189 -7.43 0.31 -16.00
CA PRO A 189 -7.41 0.08 -17.44
C PRO A 189 -6.99 1.30 -18.25
N ALA A 190 -7.47 2.49 -17.87
CA ALA A 190 -7.10 3.74 -18.52
C ALA A 190 -5.59 4.03 -18.43
N ASN A 191 -4.98 3.88 -17.24
CA ASN A 191 -3.56 4.10 -17.06
C ASN A 191 -2.72 3.07 -17.83
N ILE A 192 -3.14 1.81 -17.83
CA ILE A 192 -2.46 0.72 -18.53
C ILE A 192 -2.52 0.94 -20.04
N CYS A 193 -3.70 1.21 -20.61
CA CYS A 193 -3.82 1.50 -22.05
C CYS A 193 -3.02 2.75 -22.44
N SER A 194 -3.03 3.79 -21.60
CA SER A 194 -2.21 4.99 -21.82
C SER A 194 -0.71 4.71 -21.74
N ALA A 195 -0.28 3.78 -20.87
CA ALA A 195 1.10 3.34 -20.77
C ALA A 195 1.57 2.64 -22.05
N PHE A 196 0.77 1.73 -22.62
CA PHE A 196 1.08 1.09 -23.90
C PHE A 196 1.15 2.07 -25.06
N ARG A 197 0.24 3.06 -25.10
CA ARG A 197 0.28 4.14 -26.09
C ARG A 197 1.52 5.02 -25.92
N GLY A 198 1.85 5.39 -24.67
CA GLY A 198 3.01 6.23 -24.37
C GLY A 198 4.36 5.56 -24.64
N ALA A 199 4.39 4.22 -24.61
CA ALA A 199 5.53 3.39 -25.03
C ALA A 199 5.57 3.14 -26.55
N GLY A 200 4.57 3.63 -27.30
CA GLY A 200 4.47 3.45 -28.75
C GLY A 200 4.24 2.00 -29.19
N LEU A 201 3.79 1.13 -28.28
CA LEU A 201 3.58 -0.29 -28.58
C LEU A 201 2.19 -0.57 -29.16
N ILE A 202 1.14 0.07 -28.58
CA ILE A 202 -0.24 -0.13 -29.01
C ILE A 202 -1.01 1.21 -29.02
N PRO A 203 -1.41 1.73 -30.20
CA PRO A 203 -0.97 1.26 -31.53
C PRO A 203 0.56 1.39 -31.68
N LEU A 204 1.14 0.60 -32.60
CA LEU A 204 2.58 0.66 -32.88
C LEU A 204 2.91 2.02 -33.52
N GLN A 205 3.57 2.89 -32.77
CA GLN A 205 3.88 4.27 -33.17
C GLN A 205 5.31 4.64 -32.73
N LEU A 206 6.24 4.56 -33.67
CA LEU A 206 7.66 4.81 -33.41
C LEU A 206 7.94 6.28 -33.05
N ASP A 207 7.22 7.23 -33.66
CA ASP A 207 7.45 8.67 -33.47
C ASP A 207 7.25 9.12 -32.01
N VAL A 208 6.35 8.44 -31.27
CA VAL A 208 6.11 8.70 -29.85
C VAL A 208 7.36 8.44 -29.01
N VAL A 209 8.19 7.50 -29.44
CA VAL A 209 9.45 7.14 -28.80
C VAL A 209 10.60 7.98 -29.36
N LEU A 210 10.71 8.08 -30.68
CA LEU A 210 11.80 8.79 -31.35
C LEU A 210 11.83 10.28 -31.01
N SER A 211 10.67 10.94 -30.89
CA SER A 211 10.60 12.36 -30.51
C SER A 211 11.14 12.66 -29.10
N LYS A 212 11.20 11.66 -28.21
CA LYS A 212 11.77 11.81 -26.85
C LYS A 212 13.29 11.72 -26.84
N LEU A 213 13.91 11.20 -27.90
CA LEU A 213 15.37 11.15 -28.04
C LEU A 213 15.94 12.52 -28.45
N ASP A 214 15.12 13.37 -29.06
CA ASP A 214 15.48 14.75 -29.42
C ASP A 214 15.30 15.68 -28.20
N VAL A 215 16.32 15.75 -27.34
CA VAL A 215 16.27 16.49 -26.07
C VAL A 215 16.33 18.00 -26.31
N LYS A 216 15.17 18.66 -26.28
CA LYS A 216 15.08 20.13 -26.23
C LYS A 216 15.06 20.62 -24.79
N LEU A 217 16.16 21.24 -24.34
CA LEU A 217 16.23 21.89 -23.02
C LEU A 217 15.22 23.03 -22.96
N ARG A 218 14.23 22.94 -22.05
CA ARG A 218 13.29 24.03 -21.77
C ARG A 218 13.65 24.73 -20.46
N THR A 219 13.91 26.02 -20.54
CA THR A 219 14.05 26.89 -19.37
C THR A 219 12.66 27.11 -18.75
N PRO A 220 12.47 26.90 -17.43
CA PRO A 220 11.17 27.12 -16.82
C PRO A 220 10.80 28.60 -16.83
N THR A 221 9.54 28.91 -17.17
CA THR A 221 8.98 30.25 -17.04
C THR A 221 8.99 30.68 -15.56
N PRO A 222 9.42 31.92 -15.24
CA PRO A 222 9.33 32.47 -13.89
C PRO A 222 7.88 32.45 -13.39
N PRO A 223 7.64 32.09 -12.12
CA PRO A 223 6.29 32.18 -11.56
C PRO A 223 5.84 33.65 -11.53
N ALA A 224 4.59 33.89 -11.90
CA ALA A 224 3.96 35.19 -11.74
C ALA A 224 3.84 35.53 -10.24
N VAL A 225 4.20 36.77 -9.89
CA VAL A 225 4.09 37.32 -8.55
C VAL A 225 2.62 37.33 -8.13
N LEU A 226 2.28 36.62 -7.07
CA LEU A 226 0.94 36.66 -6.47
C LEU A 226 0.82 37.99 -5.70
N ALA A 227 -0.20 38.78 -6.02
CA ALA A 227 -0.53 40.00 -5.30
C ALA A 227 -0.95 39.69 -3.86
N GLU A 228 -0.47 40.52 -2.92
CA GLU A 228 -0.84 40.47 -1.51
C GLU A 228 -2.35 40.73 -1.34
N THR A 229 -3.06 39.74 -0.79
CA THR A 229 -4.43 39.91 -0.34
C THR A 229 -4.48 40.78 0.92
N LEU A 230 -5.12 41.94 0.82
CA LEU A 230 -5.55 42.75 1.95
C LEU A 230 -6.52 41.93 2.84
N TRP A 231 -6.17 41.84 4.12
CA TRP A 231 -6.92 41.15 5.17
C TRP A 231 -8.30 41.78 5.42
N GLN A 232 -9.35 40.96 5.64
CA GLN A 232 -10.67 41.47 6.04
C GLN A 232 -11.43 40.54 7.01
N ALA A 233 -12.06 41.17 8.02
CA ALA A 233 -13.05 40.73 9.01
C ALA A 233 -12.87 39.34 9.69
N CYS A 234 -12.48 39.35 10.99
CA CYS A 234 -12.25 38.15 11.78
C CYS A 234 -13.54 37.47 12.27
N THR A 235 -13.65 36.17 12.02
CA THR A 235 -14.70 35.29 12.58
C THR A 235 -14.35 34.96 14.03
N PRO A 236 -15.31 34.95 14.99
CA PRO A 236 -15.02 34.49 16.34
C PRO A 236 -14.47 33.07 16.32
N SER A 237 -13.32 32.89 16.96
CA SER A 237 -12.47 31.68 16.90
C SER A 237 -12.64 30.78 18.12
N ASN A 238 -13.29 31.27 19.17
CA ASN A 238 -13.51 30.56 20.42
C ASN A 238 -14.85 30.96 21.07
N VAL A 239 -15.30 30.15 22.04
CA VAL A 239 -16.60 30.30 22.73
C VAL A 239 -16.72 31.68 23.40
N ARG A 240 -15.63 32.20 23.95
CA ARG A 240 -15.61 33.49 24.63
C ARG A 240 -15.83 34.66 23.66
N GLU A 241 -15.21 34.61 22.49
CA GLU A 241 -15.43 35.59 21.42
C GLU A 241 -16.87 35.54 20.89
N LEU A 242 -17.46 34.34 20.79
CA LEU A 242 -18.86 34.14 20.41
C LEU A 242 -19.82 34.74 21.45
N GLU A 243 -19.59 34.51 22.74
CA GLU A 243 -20.37 35.09 23.84
C GLU A 243 -20.33 36.62 23.85
N VAL A 244 -19.14 37.20 23.65
CA VAL A 244 -18.96 38.66 23.57
C VAL A 244 -19.68 39.24 22.35
N GLN A 245 -19.58 38.60 21.18
CA GLN A 245 -20.33 39.04 19.99
C GLN A 245 -21.84 38.90 20.14
N SER A 246 -22.32 37.80 20.73
CA SER A 246 -23.75 37.58 21.01
C SER A 246 -24.31 38.64 21.98
N THR A 247 -23.54 38.98 23.02
CA THR A 247 -23.89 40.04 23.97
C THR A 247 -23.92 41.42 23.30
N LEU A 248 -22.95 41.71 22.44
CA LEU A 248 -22.91 42.94 21.63
C LEU A 248 -24.13 43.07 20.71
N ILE A 249 -24.51 41.99 20.02
CA ILE A 249 -25.70 41.95 19.15
C ILE A 249 -26.96 42.20 19.97
N SER A 250 -27.13 41.49 21.09
CA SER A 250 -28.29 41.61 21.99
C SER A 250 -28.45 43.04 22.52
N ASN A 251 -27.34 43.69 22.90
CA ASN A 251 -27.34 45.07 23.38
C ASN A 251 -27.58 46.11 22.28
N ARG A 252 -27.21 45.81 21.02
CA ARG A 252 -27.53 46.67 19.86
C ARG A 252 -29.00 46.56 19.48
N VAL A 253 -29.57 45.36 19.49
CA VAL A 253 -31.01 45.12 19.25
C VAL A 253 -31.85 45.84 20.30
N ARG A 254 -31.52 45.70 21.59
CA ARG A 254 -32.26 46.34 22.70
C ARG A 254 -32.26 47.88 22.66
N ARG A 255 -31.21 48.50 22.11
CA ARG A 255 -31.05 49.96 22.05
C ARG A 255 -31.47 50.57 20.72
N HIS A 256 -31.93 49.77 19.77
CA HIS A 256 -32.23 50.21 18.42
C HIS A 256 -33.50 51.07 18.37
N LYS A 257 -33.35 52.39 18.29
CA LYS A 257 -34.43 53.36 18.06
C LYS A 257 -34.36 53.85 16.61
N SER A 258 -35.10 53.18 15.72
CA SER A 258 -35.44 53.60 14.33
C SER A 258 -34.34 53.95 13.30
N SER A 259 -33.04 53.81 13.58
CA SER A 259 -31.97 53.95 12.55
C SER A 259 -31.82 52.69 11.67
N SER A 260 -30.95 52.71 10.65
CA SER A 260 -30.76 51.57 9.73
C SER A 260 -30.26 50.29 10.44
N PRO A 261 -30.87 49.11 10.19
CA PRO A 261 -30.51 47.83 10.85
C PRO A 261 -29.22 47.20 10.32
N ALA A 262 -28.53 47.83 9.37
CA ALA A 262 -27.36 47.27 8.68
C ALA A 262 -26.27 46.75 9.63
N SER A 263 -25.98 47.45 10.73
CA SER A 263 -24.98 47.03 11.71
C SER A 263 -25.36 45.76 12.48
N ILE A 264 -26.66 45.57 12.74
CA ILE A 264 -27.19 44.38 13.42
C ILE A 264 -27.20 43.19 12.45
N ILE A 265 -27.67 43.41 11.22
CA ILE A 265 -27.67 42.39 10.15
C ILE A 265 -26.25 41.91 9.86
N ALA A 266 -25.27 42.81 9.80
CA ALA A 266 -23.87 42.46 9.61
C ALA A 266 -23.34 41.56 10.74
N ALA A 267 -23.67 41.88 12.00
CA ALA A 267 -23.23 41.10 13.16
C ALA A 267 -23.92 39.72 13.24
N ILE A 268 -25.22 39.64 12.92
CA ILE A 268 -25.95 38.35 12.79
C ILE A 268 -25.33 37.51 11.67
N SER A 269 -25.01 38.11 10.52
CA SER A 269 -24.37 37.43 9.39
C SER A 269 -22.96 36.93 9.73
N GLN A 270 -22.25 37.62 10.62
CA GLN A 270 -20.94 37.18 11.12
C GLN A 270 -21.08 36.00 12.10
N LEU A 271 -22.06 36.05 13.00
CA LEU A 271 -22.35 34.96 13.92
C LEU A 271 -22.82 33.69 13.18
N LYS A 272 -23.68 33.85 12.17
CA LYS A 272 -24.11 32.75 11.29
C LYS A 272 -22.89 32.06 10.64
N ARG A 273 -21.99 32.84 10.02
CA ARG A 273 -20.77 32.29 9.40
C ARG A 273 -19.85 31.61 10.40
N GLY A 274 -19.72 32.17 11.62
CA GLY A 274 -18.96 31.53 12.69
C GLY A 274 -19.55 30.19 13.12
N ALA A 275 -20.87 30.12 13.29
CA ALA A 275 -21.58 28.87 13.62
C ALA A 275 -21.43 27.83 12.51
N GLU A 276 -21.57 28.22 11.23
CA GLU A 276 -21.35 27.33 10.09
C GLU A 276 -19.94 26.74 10.08
N VAL A 277 -18.90 27.56 10.29
CA VAL A 277 -17.51 27.10 10.36
C VAL A 277 -17.29 26.15 11.54
N MET A 278 -17.85 26.44 12.71
CA MET A 278 -17.77 25.58 13.88
C MET A 278 -18.49 24.24 13.68
N MET A 279 -19.65 24.23 13.05
CA MET A 279 -20.39 23.01 12.75
C MET A 279 -19.62 22.13 11.77
N LEU A 280 -19.07 22.72 10.69
CA LEU A 280 -18.24 22.01 9.73
C LEU A 280 -16.95 21.49 10.38
N SER A 281 -16.31 22.28 11.24
CA SER A 281 -15.10 21.83 11.94
C SER A 281 -15.40 20.70 12.93
N ALA A 282 -16.54 20.75 13.63
CA ALA A 282 -16.99 19.66 14.50
C ALA A 282 -17.26 18.37 13.72
N GLU A 283 -17.83 18.46 12.51
CA GLU A 283 -18.00 17.31 11.61
C GLU A 283 -16.63 16.72 11.21
N LEU A 284 -15.72 17.56 10.73
CA LEU A 284 -14.36 17.14 10.35
C LEU A 284 -13.60 16.51 11.53
N MET A 285 -13.78 17.03 12.75
CA MET A 285 -13.20 16.46 13.96
C MET A 285 -13.80 15.09 14.30
N ARG A 286 -15.13 14.93 14.19
CA ARG A 286 -15.81 13.64 14.42
C ARG A 286 -15.33 12.57 13.42
N ASP A 287 -15.28 12.91 12.14
CA ASP A 287 -14.72 12.04 11.09
C ASP A 287 -13.27 11.67 11.39
N ARG A 288 -12.48 12.64 11.86
CA ARG A 288 -11.07 12.43 12.18
C ARG A 288 -10.87 11.50 13.37
N ILE A 289 -11.66 11.67 14.44
CA ILE A 289 -11.62 10.80 15.63
C ILE A 289 -12.01 9.37 15.23
N ALA A 290 -13.13 9.18 14.53
CA ALA A 290 -13.57 7.86 14.07
C ALA A 290 -12.52 7.18 13.18
N SER A 291 -11.88 7.95 12.28
CA SER A 291 -10.79 7.44 11.44
C SER A 291 -9.54 7.04 12.24
N LEU A 292 -9.19 7.82 13.28
CA LEU A 292 -8.08 7.52 14.18
C LEU A 292 -8.34 6.26 15.02
N GLU A 293 -9.53 6.13 15.59
CA GLU A 293 -9.93 4.96 16.37
C GLU A 293 -9.85 3.68 15.54
N LYS A 294 -10.41 3.70 14.34
CA LYS A 294 -10.34 2.56 13.41
C LYS A 294 -8.90 2.19 13.02
N ALA A 295 -8.06 3.20 12.75
CA ALA A 295 -6.65 2.96 12.41
C ALA A 295 -5.86 2.39 13.59
N ASN A 296 -6.12 2.89 14.80
CA ASN A 296 -5.49 2.41 16.03
C ASN A 296 -5.89 0.96 16.35
N GLU A 297 -7.19 0.63 16.25
CA GLU A 297 -7.68 -0.74 16.45
C GLU A 297 -7.02 -1.71 15.47
N ALA A 298 -6.93 -1.34 14.18
CA ALA A 298 -6.25 -2.16 13.17
C ALA A 298 -4.75 -2.33 13.48
N ALA A 299 -4.07 -1.28 13.95
CA ALA A 299 -2.67 -1.35 14.35
C ALA A 299 -2.46 -2.26 15.58
N ILE A 300 -3.34 -2.18 16.57
CA ILE A 300 -3.33 -3.06 17.75
C ILE A 300 -3.52 -4.52 17.33
N LYS A 301 -4.53 -4.80 16.50
CA LYS A 301 -4.78 -6.15 15.97
C LYS A 301 -3.53 -6.72 15.26
N ARG A 302 -2.86 -5.94 14.41
CA ARG A 302 -1.63 -6.37 13.73
C ARG A 302 -0.47 -6.65 14.71
N ARG A 303 -0.33 -5.84 15.76
CA ARG A 303 0.70 -6.04 16.79
C ARG A 303 0.49 -7.31 17.61
N GLN A 304 -0.77 -7.73 17.80
CA GLN A 304 -1.12 -8.93 18.55
C GLN A 304 -0.98 -10.24 17.75
N ARG A 305 -0.83 -10.17 16.42
CA ARG A 305 -0.71 -11.38 15.58
C ARG A 305 0.53 -12.20 15.92
N LYS A 306 0.35 -13.52 16.02
CA LYS A 306 1.45 -14.48 16.18
C LYS A 306 2.31 -14.47 14.92
N LYS A 307 3.64 -14.57 15.07
CA LYS A 307 4.60 -14.60 13.97
C LYS A 307 5.24 -15.99 13.84
N LYS A 308 4.41 -17.01 13.62
CA LYS A 308 4.88 -18.39 13.43
C LYS A 308 5.56 -18.53 12.06
N ARG A 309 6.63 -19.31 11.97
CA ARG A 309 7.28 -19.66 10.70
C ARG A 309 6.50 -20.80 10.07
N ILE A 310 5.86 -20.57 8.92
CA ILE A 310 4.98 -21.56 8.28
C ILE A 310 5.64 -22.28 7.10
N GLN A 311 6.61 -21.66 6.45
CA GLN A 311 7.37 -22.27 5.36
C GLN A 311 8.75 -21.62 5.25
N LYS A 312 9.77 -22.40 4.86
CA LYS A 312 11.11 -21.90 4.54
C LYS A 312 11.22 -21.68 3.03
N ARG A 313 11.63 -20.48 2.62
CA ARG A 313 11.85 -20.09 1.21
C ARG A 313 10.63 -20.31 0.30
N GLY A 314 10.82 -20.03 -1.00
CA GLY A 314 9.83 -20.28 -2.04
C GLY A 314 8.67 -19.30 -2.05
N VAL A 315 7.61 -19.70 -2.76
CA VAL A 315 6.41 -18.90 -3.02
C VAL A 315 5.22 -19.57 -2.34
N LEU A 316 4.35 -18.76 -1.74
CA LEU A 316 3.05 -19.17 -1.22
C LEU A 316 2.00 -18.19 -1.73
N THR A 317 0.85 -18.71 -2.16
CA THR A 317 -0.33 -17.86 -2.34
C THR A 317 -0.89 -17.50 -0.97
N LYS A 318 -1.61 -16.38 -0.89
CA LYS A 318 -2.26 -16.00 0.35
C LYS A 318 -3.19 -17.11 0.85
N GLY A 319 -3.97 -17.71 -0.05
CA GLY A 319 -4.88 -18.81 0.26
C GLY A 319 -4.17 -20.04 0.81
N ALA A 320 -3.07 -20.47 0.18
CA ALA A 320 -2.29 -21.60 0.68
C ALA A 320 -1.68 -21.31 2.07
N GLY A 321 -1.26 -20.06 2.33
CA GLY A 321 -0.81 -19.66 3.66
C GLY A 321 -1.92 -19.65 4.70
N GLU A 322 -3.14 -19.21 4.35
CA GLU A 322 -4.33 -19.31 5.21
C GLU A 322 -4.65 -20.78 5.52
N ASP A 323 -4.59 -21.67 4.52
CA ASP A 323 -4.86 -23.11 4.69
C ASP A 323 -3.83 -23.77 5.62
N ILE A 324 -2.55 -23.44 5.47
CA ILE A 324 -1.48 -23.93 6.37
C ILE A 324 -1.73 -23.46 7.81
N ILE A 325 -2.12 -22.20 8.01
CA ILE A 325 -2.41 -21.66 9.35
C ILE A 325 -3.59 -22.39 9.98
N ALA A 326 -4.67 -22.60 9.22
CA ALA A 326 -5.86 -23.33 9.68
C ALA A 326 -5.54 -24.78 10.06
N GLN A 327 -4.68 -25.45 9.29
CA GLN A 327 -4.23 -26.80 9.63
C GLN A 327 -3.45 -26.82 10.95
N TYR A 328 -2.52 -25.88 11.15
CA TYR A 328 -1.78 -25.79 12.41
C TYR A 328 -2.67 -25.55 13.62
N GLU A 329 -3.72 -24.73 13.48
CA GLU A 329 -4.68 -24.48 14.56
C GLU A 329 -5.51 -25.72 14.88
N THR A 330 -5.91 -26.47 13.85
CA THR A 330 -6.61 -27.75 13.99
C THR A 330 -5.75 -28.78 14.70
N ASP A 331 -4.49 -28.94 14.29
CA ASP A 331 -3.55 -29.89 14.89
C ASP A 331 -3.21 -29.52 16.34
N GLU A 332 -3.05 -28.22 16.66
CA GLU A 332 -2.86 -27.74 18.04
C GLU A 332 -4.08 -28.06 18.92
N GLN A 333 -5.30 -27.94 18.38
CA GLN A 333 -6.52 -28.26 19.10
C GLN A 333 -6.64 -29.76 19.36
N ILE A 334 -6.41 -30.61 18.36
CA ILE A 334 -6.42 -32.08 18.50
C ILE A 334 -5.41 -32.51 19.58
N ALA A 335 -4.18 -31.99 19.53
CA ALA A 335 -3.15 -32.33 20.51
C ALA A 335 -3.51 -31.86 21.93
N CYS A 336 -4.24 -30.75 22.09
CA CYS A 336 -4.75 -30.30 23.37
C CYS A 336 -5.86 -31.22 23.90
N GLU A 337 -6.79 -31.65 23.05
CA GLU A 337 -7.88 -32.57 23.41
C GLU A 337 -7.37 -33.96 23.79
N GLU A 338 -6.38 -34.50 23.06
CA GLU A 338 -5.75 -35.79 23.39
C GLU A 338 -5.06 -35.77 24.76
N ARG A 339 -4.38 -34.67 25.10
CA ARG A 339 -3.75 -34.51 26.43
C ARG A 339 -4.78 -34.46 27.55
N GLN A 340 -5.92 -33.80 27.34
CA GLN A 340 -7.00 -33.73 28.32
C GLN A 340 -7.80 -35.04 28.42
N GLY A 341 -7.91 -35.79 27.32
CA GLY A 341 -8.55 -37.12 27.29
C GLY A 341 -7.73 -38.20 28.00
N GLY A 342 -6.40 -38.19 27.85
CA GLY A 342 -5.49 -39.14 28.50
C GLY A 342 -5.44 -39.03 30.04
N GLU A 343 -5.70 -37.85 30.60
CA GLU A 343 -5.78 -37.66 32.05
C GLU A 343 -7.06 -38.25 32.67
N ARG A 344 -8.13 -38.46 31.89
CA ARG A 344 -9.40 -39.04 32.39
C ARG A 344 -9.46 -40.57 32.37
N SER A 345 -8.59 -41.25 31.62
CA SER A 345 -8.58 -42.72 31.50
C SER A 345 -7.63 -43.44 32.47
N GLY A 346 -6.94 -42.71 33.34
CA GLY A 346 -5.89 -43.24 34.23
C GLY A 346 -6.33 -43.63 35.64
N VAL A 347 -7.50 -44.25 35.85
CA VAL A 347 -7.85 -44.83 37.17
C VAL A 347 -8.57 -46.17 37.01
N SER A 348 -7.80 -47.26 36.98
CA SER A 348 -8.20 -48.58 37.53
C SER A 348 -6.97 -49.49 37.60
N ARG A 349 -6.29 -49.51 38.75
CA ARG A 349 -5.33 -50.56 39.12
C ARG A 349 -6.11 -51.80 39.58
N PRO A 350 -5.81 -53.02 39.12
CA PRO A 350 -6.24 -54.23 39.80
C PRO A 350 -5.25 -54.58 40.91
N GLU A 351 -5.76 -54.84 42.11
CA GLU A 351 -5.02 -55.44 43.23
C GLU A 351 -4.46 -56.81 42.81
N LYS A 352 -3.14 -57.00 42.91
CA LYS A 352 -2.51 -58.31 42.77
C LYS A 352 -2.25 -58.89 44.15
N SER A 353 -3.02 -59.93 44.49
CA SER A 353 -2.73 -60.83 45.60
C SER A 353 -1.41 -61.56 45.34
N THR A 354 -0.48 -61.46 46.27
CA THR A 354 0.74 -62.26 46.32
C THR A 354 0.42 -63.70 46.68
N ASN A 355 0.82 -64.66 45.83
CA ASN A 355 1.15 -66.00 46.31
C ASN A 355 2.54 -66.40 45.80
N LYS A 356 3.42 -66.63 46.78
CA LYS A 356 4.69 -67.36 46.70
C LYS A 356 4.47 -68.70 45.98
N THR A 357 5.47 -69.26 45.30
CA THR A 357 6.30 -70.41 45.77
C THR A 357 7.41 -70.75 44.75
N THR A 358 8.63 -70.97 45.29
CA THR A 358 9.72 -71.93 44.93
C THR A 358 10.45 -71.92 43.58
N ASN A 359 11.79 -71.77 43.68
CA ASN A 359 12.86 -72.77 43.37
C ASN A 359 12.73 -73.57 42.07
N ILE A 360 13.71 -73.70 41.16
CA ILE A 360 15.18 -73.56 41.12
C ILE A 360 15.56 -72.96 39.76
#